data_AF-A0A6P4EHI1-F1
#
_entry.id   AF-A0A6P4EHI1-F1
#
_cell.length_a   1.000
_cell.length_b   1.000
_cell.length_c   1.000
_cell.angle_alpha   90.00
_cell.angle_beta   90.00
_cell.angle_gamma   90.00
#
_symmetry.space_group_name_H-M   'P 1'
#
loop_
_entity.id
_entity.type
_entity.pdbx_description
1 polymer ?
#
loop_
_entity_poly.entity_id
_entity_poly.type
_entity_poly.pdbx_seq_one_letter_code
_entity_poly.pdbx_strand_id
1 'polypeptide(L)'
;MYNEPQSQSQSSDNGSMDYKKVRLKGQSPRRSPRYLSCLSIQVIILTTLISLVASNRPPRFAIDGQSEIVLRLKESPETKVGTLIYTLKGYDPDNDPLTFGKRNSHDSEIIRIENTGGNEAKIFLAKELDRELQDEYAIVLTLTDSHYSDHNYVTQSFLLL
;
A
#
# COMPACT_ATOMS: atom_id res chain seq x y z
N MET A 1 83.36 -77.68 27.34
CA MET A 1 82.51 -78.81 26.89
C MET A 1 81.12 -78.52 27.44
N TYR A 2 80.17 -77.95 26.69
CA TYR A 2 79.64 -78.46 25.42
C TYR A 2 78.94 -77.34 24.61
N ASN A 3 78.84 -77.58 23.30
CA ASN A 3 78.36 -76.69 22.23
C ASN A 3 76.84 -76.42 22.22
N GLU A 4 76.45 -75.32 21.58
CA GLU A 4 75.14 -75.10 20.94
C GLU A 4 74.79 -76.23 19.94
N PRO A 5 73.50 -76.33 19.58
CA PRO A 5 73.21 -76.19 18.15
C PRO A 5 72.00 -75.30 17.84
N GLN A 6 72.19 -74.46 16.82
CA GLN A 6 71.13 -73.82 16.04
C GLN A 6 70.29 -74.85 15.28
N SER A 7 68.99 -74.58 15.13
CA SER A 7 68.18 -75.16 14.06
C SER A 7 67.43 -74.04 13.31
N GLN A 8 67.81 -73.88 12.04
CA GLN A 8 67.05 -73.14 11.03
C GLN A 8 66.02 -74.09 10.39
N SER A 9 64.82 -73.58 10.07
CA SER A 9 64.00 -74.13 9.00
C SER A 9 63.22 -73.03 8.26
N GLN A 10 63.50 -72.99 6.95
CA GLN A 10 62.82 -72.44 5.76
C GLN A 10 61.28 -72.53 5.83
N SER A 11 60.42 -71.86 5.05
CA SER A 11 60.42 -70.84 3.99
C SER A 11 58.95 -70.81 3.51
N SER A 12 58.36 -69.68 3.14
CA SER A 12 57.28 -69.64 2.13
C SER A 12 57.11 -68.21 1.63
N ASP A 13 57.61 -68.01 0.41
CA ASP A 13 57.40 -66.86 -0.45
C ASP A 13 55.93 -66.79 -0.86
N ASN A 14 55.34 -65.59 -0.83
CA ASN A 14 54.08 -65.30 -1.49
C ASN A 14 54.11 -63.86 -1.98
N GLY A 15 54.39 -63.70 -3.27
CA GLY A 15 54.58 -62.44 -3.96
C GLY A 15 53.43 -61.45 -3.73
N SER A 16 53.77 -60.30 -3.13
CA SER A 16 52.87 -59.17 -2.99
C SER A 16 52.83 -58.40 -4.31
N MET A 17 51.70 -58.46 -5.03
CA MET A 17 51.46 -57.58 -6.18
C MET A 17 51.31 -56.14 -5.68
N ASP A 18 52.33 -55.32 -5.93
CA ASP A 18 52.35 -53.90 -5.57
C ASP A 18 51.51 -53.09 -6.57
N TYR A 19 50.33 -52.65 -6.13
CA TYR A 19 49.51 -51.71 -6.89
C TYR A 19 49.56 -50.33 -6.23
N LYS A 20 49.85 -49.31 -7.03
CA LYS A 20 49.99 -47.94 -6.56
C LYS A 20 48.60 -47.31 -6.38
N LYS A 21 48.10 -47.22 -5.14
CA LYS A 21 46.88 -46.45 -4.83
C LYS A 21 47.09 -44.97 -5.12
N VAL A 22 46.43 -44.45 -6.17
CA VAL A 22 46.40 -43.02 -6.46
C VAL A 22 45.22 -42.39 -5.71
N ARG A 23 45.51 -41.53 -4.74
CA ARG A 23 44.48 -40.86 -3.95
C ARG A 23 43.87 -39.71 -4.76
N LEU A 24 42.64 -39.89 -5.26
CA LEU A 24 41.87 -38.81 -5.86
C LEU A 24 41.56 -37.75 -4.79
N LYS A 25 42.11 -36.55 -4.98
CA LYS A 25 41.91 -35.42 -4.07
C LYS A 25 40.54 -34.82 -4.39
N GLY A 26 39.49 -35.35 -3.74
CA GLY A 26 38.16 -34.75 -3.81
C GLY A 26 38.23 -33.29 -3.35
N GLN A 27 37.77 -32.37 -4.19
CA GLN A 27 37.70 -30.96 -3.83
C GLN A 27 36.80 -30.84 -2.59
N SER A 28 37.39 -30.39 -1.48
CA SER A 28 36.63 -30.11 -0.26
C SER A 28 35.58 -29.05 -0.57
N PRO A 29 34.32 -29.20 -0.12
CA PRO A 29 33.30 -28.20 -0.37
C PRO A 29 33.78 -26.87 0.22
N ARG A 30 33.83 -25.83 -0.62
CA ARG A 30 34.16 -24.46 -0.19
C ARG A 30 33.15 -24.06 0.87
N ARG A 31 33.56 -24.03 2.15
CA ARG A 31 32.73 -23.49 3.24
C ARG A 31 32.53 -22.01 2.95
N SER A 32 31.30 -21.61 2.63
CA SER A 32 30.94 -20.21 2.48
C SER A 32 31.18 -19.47 3.80
N PRO A 33 31.68 -18.23 3.77
CA PRO A 33 31.93 -17.47 4.98
C PRO A 33 30.59 -17.14 5.67
N ARG A 34 30.46 -17.53 6.95
CA ARG A 34 29.26 -17.36 7.79
C ARG A 34 28.76 -15.91 7.90
N TYR A 35 29.60 -14.94 7.56
CA TYR A 35 29.25 -13.51 7.55
C TYR A 35 28.29 -13.15 6.40
N LEU A 36 28.44 -13.79 5.23
CA LEU A 36 27.54 -13.55 4.09
C LEU A 36 26.12 -14.06 4.38
N SER A 37 26.00 -15.19 5.10
CA SER A 37 24.70 -15.71 5.56
C SER A 37 24.05 -14.84 6.65
N CYS A 38 24.85 -14.20 7.51
CA CYS A 38 24.33 -13.29 8.52
C CYS A 38 23.79 -12.00 7.89
N LEU A 39 24.55 -11.43 6.93
CA LEU A 39 24.15 -10.23 6.21
C LEU A 39 22.86 -10.46 5.41
N SER A 40 22.73 -11.60 4.73
CA SER A 40 21.50 -11.93 3.99
C SER A 40 20.30 -12.11 4.92
N ILE A 41 20.46 -12.71 6.11
CA ILE A 41 19.40 -12.81 7.12
C ILE A 41 19.02 -11.42 7.64
N GLN A 42 19.99 -10.56 7.92
CA GLN A 42 19.73 -9.18 8.36
C GLN A 42 19.00 -8.36 7.28
N VAL A 43 19.37 -8.52 6.01
CA VAL A 43 18.66 -7.90 4.88
C VAL A 43 17.24 -8.43 4.77
N ILE A 44 17.03 -9.74 4.88
CA ILE A 44 15.69 -10.34 4.86
C ILE A 44 14.84 -9.80 6.01
N ILE A 45 15.36 -9.77 7.24
CA ILE A 45 14.68 -9.22 8.42
C ILE A 45 14.37 -7.74 8.20
N LEU A 46 15.30 -6.95 7.68
CA LEU A 46 15.05 -5.54 7.40
C LEU A 46 13.96 -5.36 6.34
N THR A 47 14.01 -6.13 5.24
CA THR A 47 12.98 -6.07 4.19
C THR A 47 11.61 -6.52 4.69
N THR A 48 11.54 -7.55 5.54
CA THR A 48 10.27 -8.00 6.10
C THR A 48 9.71 -6.93 7.04
N LEU A 49 10.52 -6.40 7.96
CA LEU A 49 10.12 -5.32 8.86
C LEU A 49 9.63 -4.08 8.11
N ILE A 50 10.29 -3.67 7.02
CA ILE A 50 9.84 -2.54 6.19
C ILE A 50 8.51 -2.87 5.50
N SER A 51 8.33 -4.10 5.01
CA SER A 51 7.07 -4.50 4.36
C SER A 51 5.88 -4.66 5.31
N LEU A 52 6.11 -4.74 6.63
CA LEU A 52 5.07 -4.82 7.65
C LEU A 52 4.48 -3.45 8.06
N VAL A 53 5.11 -2.33 7.66
CA VAL A 53 4.62 -0.99 7.98
C VAL A 53 3.68 -0.53 6.87
N ALA A 54 2.37 -0.49 7.17
CA ALA A 54 1.39 0.20 6.34
C ALA A 54 1.25 1.66 6.83
N SER A 55 1.43 2.62 5.91
CA SER A 55 1.10 4.02 6.18
C SER A 55 -0.36 4.28 5.81
N ASN A 56 -1.05 5.15 6.55
CA ASN A 56 -2.39 5.61 6.20
C ASN A 56 -2.41 6.15 4.77
N ARG A 57 -3.37 5.74 3.97
CA ARG A 57 -3.55 6.12 2.57
C ARG A 57 -4.71 7.10 2.52
N PRO A 58 -4.56 8.26 1.86
CA PRO A 58 -5.56 9.30 1.91
C PRO A 58 -6.85 8.88 1.19
N PRO A 59 -8.02 9.40 1.63
CA PRO A 59 -9.29 9.15 1.00
C PRO A 59 -9.39 9.83 -0.37
N ARG A 60 -10.30 9.36 -1.22
CA ARG A 60 -10.49 9.87 -2.60
C ARG A 60 -11.96 10.07 -2.92
N PHE A 61 -12.28 11.12 -3.65
CA PHE A 61 -13.60 11.25 -4.28
C PHE A 61 -13.75 10.22 -5.42
N ALA A 62 -14.91 9.58 -5.49
CA ALA A 62 -15.25 8.65 -6.57
C ALA A 62 -16.01 9.41 -7.67
N ILE A 63 -15.27 9.96 -8.63
CA ILE A 63 -15.76 10.81 -9.74
C ILE A 63 -15.52 10.20 -11.12
N ASP A 64 -15.44 8.87 -11.21
CA ASP A 64 -15.35 8.11 -12.46
C ASP A 64 -14.27 8.60 -13.45
N GLY A 65 -13.15 9.11 -12.93
CA GLY A 65 -12.01 9.60 -13.72
C GLY A 65 -12.12 11.04 -14.22
N GLN A 66 -13.15 11.79 -13.81
CA GLN A 66 -13.26 13.22 -14.07
C GLN A 66 -12.26 14.02 -13.22
N SER A 67 -11.90 15.22 -13.65
CA SER A 67 -11.08 16.15 -12.87
C SER A 67 -11.90 17.06 -11.96
N GLU A 68 -13.19 17.21 -12.26
CA GLU A 68 -14.12 18.10 -11.58
C GLU A 68 -15.55 17.56 -11.66
N ILE A 69 -16.38 17.93 -10.69
CA ILE A 69 -17.80 17.61 -10.69
C ILE A 69 -18.53 18.82 -11.29
N VAL A 70 -19.11 18.66 -12.47
CA VAL A 70 -19.90 19.72 -13.12
C VAL A 70 -21.37 19.33 -13.12
N LEU A 71 -22.21 20.15 -12.47
CA LEU A 71 -23.65 19.95 -12.41
C LEU A 71 -24.36 21.10 -13.11
N ARG A 72 -25.21 20.79 -14.08
CA ARG A 72 -26.03 21.79 -14.79
C ARG A 72 -27.46 21.72 -14.27
N LEU A 73 -27.90 22.73 -13.53
CA LEU A 73 -29.26 22.85 -13.03
C LEU A 73 -29.99 23.98 -13.75
N LYS A 74 -31.27 23.80 -14.06
CA LYS A 74 -32.10 24.90 -14.56
C LYS A 74 -32.88 25.49 -13.40
N GLU A 75 -33.12 26.79 -13.44
CA GLU A 75 -34.10 27.40 -12.56
C GLU A 75 -35.50 26.87 -12.92
N SER A 76 -36.09 26.09 -12.03
CA SER A 76 -37.42 25.50 -12.24
C SER A 76 -38.09 25.19 -10.90
N PRO A 77 -39.42 24.91 -10.89
CA PRO A 77 -40.12 24.45 -9.70
C PRO A 77 -39.56 23.16 -9.07
N GLU A 78 -38.76 22.38 -9.82
CA GLU A 78 -38.13 21.15 -9.35
C GLU A 78 -36.83 21.43 -8.57
N THR A 79 -36.16 22.56 -8.84
CA THR A 79 -34.91 22.97 -8.19
C THR A 79 -35.14 23.99 -7.06
N LYS A 80 -36.15 23.74 -6.23
CA LYS A 80 -36.40 24.54 -5.04
C LYS A 80 -35.36 24.26 -3.94
N VAL A 81 -35.28 25.16 -2.97
CA VAL A 81 -34.47 24.95 -1.76
C VAL A 81 -34.85 23.62 -1.10
N GLY A 82 -33.84 22.84 -0.72
CA GLY A 82 -33.98 21.52 -0.13
C GLY A 82 -34.03 20.37 -1.13
N THR A 83 -34.02 20.62 -2.45
CA THR A 83 -33.91 19.57 -3.46
C THR A 83 -32.54 18.88 -3.37
N LEU A 84 -32.53 17.54 -3.44
CA LEU A 84 -31.30 16.75 -3.60
C LEU A 84 -30.77 16.94 -5.02
N ILE A 85 -29.56 17.48 -5.15
CA ILE A 85 -28.98 17.83 -6.46
C ILE A 85 -27.83 16.91 -6.86
N TYR A 86 -27.15 16.30 -5.90
CA TYR A 86 -26.04 15.39 -6.17
C TYR A 86 -25.78 14.43 -4.99
N THR A 87 -25.23 13.25 -5.30
CA THR A 87 -24.75 12.30 -4.28
C THR A 87 -23.24 12.17 -4.41
N LEU A 88 -22.51 12.64 -3.41
CA LEU A 88 -21.07 12.45 -3.28
C LEU A 88 -20.75 11.02 -2.89
N LYS A 89 -19.68 10.51 -3.48
CA LYS A 89 -19.10 9.22 -3.15
C LYS A 89 -17.62 9.38 -2.90
N GLY A 90 -17.11 8.62 -1.95
CA GLY A 90 -15.70 8.57 -1.62
C GLY A 90 -15.26 7.13 -1.40
N TYR A 91 -13.95 6.92 -1.43
CA TYR A 91 -13.33 5.65 -1.12
C TYR A 91 -12.07 5.89 -0.32
N ASP A 92 -11.95 5.15 0.78
CA ASP A 92 -10.75 5.10 1.59
C ASP A 92 -10.08 3.72 1.43
N PRO A 93 -8.79 3.65 1.05
CA PRO A 93 -8.10 2.38 0.89
C PRO A 93 -7.95 1.57 2.20
N ASP A 94 -7.97 2.23 3.34
CA ASP A 94 -7.87 1.66 4.69
C ASP A 94 -9.25 1.37 5.30
N ASN A 95 -10.32 1.75 4.59
CA ASN A 95 -11.74 1.60 4.96
C ASN A 95 -12.15 2.44 6.17
N ASP A 96 -11.53 3.61 6.30
CA ASP A 96 -11.90 4.57 7.33
C ASP A 96 -13.23 5.28 7.04
N PRO A 97 -13.97 5.69 8.08
CA PRO A 97 -15.21 6.44 7.91
C PRO A 97 -14.92 7.82 7.33
N LEU A 98 -15.67 8.18 6.28
CA LEU A 98 -15.46 9.43 5.56
C LEU A 98 -16.37 10.54 6.06
N THR A 99 -15.80 11.74 6.14
CA THR A 99 -16.54 12.98 6.37
C THR A 99 -16.40 13.91 5.17
N PHE A 100 -17.53 14.23 4.55
CA PHE A 100 -17.64 15.16 3.44
C PHE A 100 -17.98 16.56 3.95
N GLY A 101 -17.41 17.57 3.30
CA GLY A 101 -17.63 18.96 3.60
C GLY A 101 -17.35 19.86 2.40
N LYS A 102 -17.28 21.17 2.66
CA LYS A 102 -16.95 22.20 1.68
C LYS A 102 -16.16 23.30 2.39
N ARG A 103 -15.30 23.98 1.64
CA ARG A 103 -14.69 25.22 2.13
C ARG A 103 -15.72 26.33 2.15
N ASN A 104 -15.67 27.16 3.17
CA ASN A 104 -16.53 28.34 3.27
C ASN A 104 -16.10 29.38 2.22
N SER A 105 -17.00 29.66 1.30
CA SER A 105 -16.95 30.74 0.31
C SER A 105 -18.35 31.29 0.08
N HIS A 106 -18.48 32.44 -0.57
CA HIS A 106 -19.78 33.00 -0.96
C HIS A 106 -20.62 31.99 -1.75
N ASP A 107 -20.02 31.38 -2.77
CA ASP A 107 -20.67 30.38 -3.63
C ASP A 107 -21.04 29.10 -2.86
N SER A 108 -20.23 28.71 -1.87
CA SER A 108 -20.49 27.47 -1.10
C SER A 108 -21.83 27.51 -0.36
N GLU A 109 -22.38 28.69 -0.09
CA GLU A 109 -23.64 28.85 0.62
C GLU A 109 -24.87 28.40 -0.19
N ILE A 110 -24.73 28.24 -1.52
CA ILE A 110 -25.81 27.75 -2.38
C ILE A 110 -26.17 26.28 -2.13
N ILE A 111 -25.25 25.51 -1.53
CA ILE A 111 -25.44 24.08 -1.23
C ILE A 111 -25.38 23.77 0.26
N ARG A 112 -25.97 22.64 0.67
CA ARG A 112 -25.77 22.01 1.98
C ARG A 112 -25.35 20.56 1.77
N ILE A 113 -24.39 20.09 2.55
CA ILE A 113 -23.92 18.71 2.51
C ILE A 113 -24.46 17.99 3.74
N GLU A 114 -25.01 16.80 3.53
CA GLU A 114 -25.50 15.90 4.56
C GLU A 114 -24.76 14.57 4.48
N ASN A 115 -23.94 14.30 5.49
CA ASN A 115 -23.21 13.04 5.59
C ASN A 115 -24.19 11.91 5.93
N THR A 116 -24.31 10.92 5.07
CA THR A 116 -25.18 9.76 5.32
C THR A 116 -24.49 8.65 6.12
N GLY A 117 -23.19 8.82 6.38
CA GLY A 117 -22.34 7.82 7.02
C GLY A 117 -21.67 6.90 6.01
N GLY A 118 -20.51 6.35 6.38
CA GLY A 118 -19.70 5.50 5.51
C GLY A 118 -19.04 6.31 4.39
N ASN A 119 -19.38 5.97 3.15
CA ASN A 119 -18.64 6.40 1.96
C ASN A 119 -19.44 7.34 1.04
N GLU A 120 -20.59 7.83 1.49
CA GLU A 120 -21.49 8.67 0.70
C GLU A 120 -21.98 9.89 1.50
N ALA A 121 -22.29 10.96 0.77
CA ALA A 121 -22.98 12.15 1.30
C ALA A 121 -23.93 12.73 0.26
N LYS A 122 -24.96 13.43 0.71
CA LYS A 122 -25.97 14.06 -0.14
C LYS A 122 -25.77 15.56 -0.20
N ILE A 123 -25.81 16.14 -1.40
CA ILE A 123 -25.78 17.57 -1.62
C ILE A 123 -27.19 18.06 -1.91
N PHE A 124 -27.66 19.00 -1.10
CA PHE A 124 -28.94 19.67 -1.26
C PHE A 124 -28.73 21.12 -1.68
N LEU A 125 -29.68 21.67 -2.42
CA LEU A 125 -29.75 23.10 -2.66
C LEU A 125 -30.15 23.83 -1.37
N ALA A 126 -29.41 24.85 -0.97
CA ALA A 126 -29.62 25.59 0.28
C ALA A 126 -30.21 26.99 0.07
N LYS A 127 -30.04 27.57 -1.13
CA LYS A 127 -30.66 28.85 -1.53
C LYS A 127 -31.26 28.72 -2.93
N GLU A 128 -32.17 29.62 -3.27
CA GLU A 128 -32.76 29.65 -4.61
C GLU A 128 -31.70 30.02 -5.65
N LEU A 129 -31.83 29.44 -6.85
CA LEU A 129 -31.01 29.82 -8.00
C LEU A 129 -31.66 31.03 -8.65
N ASP A 130 -30.90 32.10 -8.81
CA ASP A 130 -31.27 33.26 -9.61
C ASP A 130 -30.25 33.37 -10.73
N ARG A 131 -30.64 32.93 -11.93
CA ARG A 131 -29.75 32.91 -13.11
C ARG A 131 -29.54 34.29 -13.73
N GLU A 132 -30.34 35.28 -13.36
CA GLU A 132 -30.15 36.66 -13.78
C GLU A 132 -29.07 37.35 -12.95
N LEU A 133 -28.91 36.94 -11.68
CA LEU A 133 -27.86 37.42 -10.78
C LEU A 133 -26.55 36.63 -10.88
N GLN A 134 -26.61 35.30 -10.87
CA GLN A 134 -25.43 34.43 -10.89
C GLN A 134 -25.72 33.09 -11.57
N ASP A 135 -25.02 32.84 -12.68
CA ASP A 135 -25.18 31.65 -13.51
C ASP A 135 -24.13 30.55 -13.22
N GLU A 136 -23.10 30.85 -12.43
CA GLU A 136 -22.03 29.92 -12.07
C GLU A 136 -21.68 30.00 -10.58
N TYR A 137 -21.54 28.85 -9.92
CA TYR A 137 -21.06 28.74 -8.54
C TYR A 137 -19.86 27.79 -8.46
N ALA A 138 -18.71 28.30 -8.04
CA ALA A 138 -17.47 27.54 -7.90
C ALA A 138 -17.23 27.14 -6.43
N ILE A 139 -17.37 25.85 -6.15
CA ILE A 139 -17.35 25.32 -4.78
C ILE A 139 -16.19 24.33 -4.63
N VAL A 140 -15.46 24.43 -3.52
CA VAL A 140 -14.40 23.47 -3.18
C VAL A 140 -14.93 22.52 -2.12
N LEU A 141 -15.14 21.26 -2.50
CA LEU A 141 -15.51 20.18 -1.60
C LEU A 141 -14.29 19.67 -0.84
N THR A 142 -14.52 19.12 0.35
CA THR A 142 -13.50 18.53 1.22
C THR A 142 -13.89 17.12 1.64
N LEU A 143 -12.91 16.22 1.73
CA LEU A 143 -13.08 14.84 2.17
C LEU A 143 -11.98 14.46 3.17
N THR A 144 -12.33 13.88 4.31
CA THR A 144 -11.39 13.48 5.36
C THR A 144 -11.76 12.13 5.98
N ASP A 145 -10.76 11.39 6.45
CA ASP A 145 -10.81 10.07 7.10
C ASP A 145 -10.66 10.14 8.63
N SER A 146 -10.58 11.36 9.21
CA SER A 146 -10.41 11.62 10.66
C SER A 146 -9.08 11.15 11.28
N HIS A 147 -8.10 10.67 10.50
CA HIS A 147 -6.81 10.22 11.03
C HIS A 147 -5.85 11.35 11.38
N TYR A 148 -6.11 12.56 10.90
CA TYR A 148 -5.28 13.73 11.11
C TYR A 148 -6.13 14.92 11.53
N SER A 149 -5.50 15.91 12.17
CA SER A 149 -6.12 17.19 12.57
C SER A 149 -7.07 17.75 11.51
N ASP A 150 -8.10 18.49 11.92
CA ASP A 150 -9.22 19.08 11.14
C ASP A 150 -8.87 19.76 9.79
N HIS A 151 -7.60 19.93 9.46
CA HIS A 151 -7.07 20.56 8.27
C HIS A 151 -6.50 19.59 7.22
N ASN A 152 -6.52 18.28 7.47
CA ASN A 152 -6.07 17.29 6.50
C ASN A 152 -7.27 16.72 5.74
N TYR A 153 -7.55 17.33 4.59
CA TYR A 153 -8.62 16.91 3.71
C TYR A 153 -8.15 16.92 2.26
N VAL A 154 -8.69 16.00 1.48
CA VAL A 154 -8.60 16.03 0.02
C VAL A 154 -9.67 16.97 -0.51
N THR A 155 -9.34 17.76 -1.52
CA THR A 155 -10.25 18.73 -2.12
C THR A 155 -10.71 18.30 -3.51
N GLN A 156 -11.93 18.68 -3.88
CA GLN A 156 -12.47 18.48 -5.22
C GLN A 156 -13.26 19.71 -5.67
N SER A 157 -13.01 20.16 -6.90
CA SER A 157 -13.82 21.23 -7.52
C SER A 157 -15.22 20.71 -7.85
N PHE A 158 -16.22 21.49 -7.47
CA PHE A 158 -17.63 21.30 -7.78
C PHE A 158 -18.16 22.59 -8.42
N LEU A 159 -18.49 22.50 -9.70
CA LEU A 159 -19.00 23.60 -10.50
C LEU A 159 -20.49 23.42 -10.72
N LEU A 160 -21.29 24.36 -10.22
CA LEU A 160 -22.72 24.40 -10.45
C LEU A 160 -23.03 25.47 -11.50
N LEU A 161 -23.56 25.01 -12.64
CA LEU A 161 -23.95 25.78 -13.81
C LEU A 161 -25.45 25.74 -14.01
#